data_AF-A0A167ITY6-F1
#
_entry.id   AF-A0A167ITY6-F1
#
_cell.length_a   1.000
_cell.length_b   1.000
_cell.length_c   1.000
_cell.angle_alpha   90.00
_cell.angle_beta   90.00
_cell.angle_gamma   90.00
#
_symmetry.space_group_name_H-M   'P 1'
#
loop_
_entity.id
_entity.type
_entity.pdbx_description
1 polymer ?
#
loop_
_entity_poly.entity_id
_entity_poly.type
_entity_poly.pdbx_seq_one_letter_code
_entity_poly.pdbx_strand_id
1 'polypeptide(L)'
;MKFEQLLSHLDSGVCVEQLQKESLLDIALMSQCVCGEIKPSELSHILQWANSLQWSASISLNEYVEESITKCLVALKSNRMQSFIDHRMQQIEDAPLKDTAQFLINKINTASKQKAEANI
;
A
#
# COMPACT_ATOMS: atom_id res chain seq x y z
N MET A 1 0.57 -22.80 -8.18
CA MET A 1 1.77 -22.08 -7.70
C MET A 1 1.58 -21.38 -6.33
N LYS A 2 0.47 -21.60 -5.60
CA LYS A 2 0.27 -21.00 -4.26
C LYS A 2 1.01 -21.70 -3.11
N PHE A 3 1.29 -23.01 -3.26
CA PHE A 3 1.84 -23.83 -2.18
C PHE A 3 3.31 -23.52 -1.86
N GLU A 4 4.14 -23.25 -2.87
CA GLU A 4 5.55 -22.90 -2.64
C GLU A 4 5.75 -21.50 -2.06
N GLN A 5 4.89 -20.54 -2.43
CA GLN A 5 4.87 -19.21 -1.79
C GLN A 5 4.41 -19.32 -0.33
N LEU A 6 3.39 -20.13 -0.04
CA LEU A 6 2.98 -20.46 1.32
C LEU A 6 4.12 -21.07 2.13
N LEU A 7 4.86 -22.04 1.56
CA LEU A 7 6.02 -22.65 2.22
C LEU A 7 7.13 -21.64 2.47
N SER A 8 7.46 -20.77 1.51
CA SER A 8 8.48 -19.72 1.69
C SER A 8 8.09 -18.70 2.76
N HIS A 9 6.81 -18.33 2.84
CA HIS A 9 6.31 -17.42 3.87
C HIS A 9 6.33 -18.07 5.25
N LEU A 10 5.95 -19.36 5.34
CA LEU A 10 6.02 -20.16 6.56
C LEU A 10 7.45 -20.30 7.08
N ASP A 11 8.42 -20.56 6.18
CA ASP A 11 9.84 -20.71 6.51
C ASP A 11 10.50 -19.38 6.96
N SER A 12 9.94 -18.25 6.50
CA SER A 12 10.36 -16.89 6.90
C SER A 12 9.66 -16.35 8.15
N GLY A 13 8.66 -17.06 8.68
CA GLY A 13 7.84 -16.61 9.82
C GLY A 13 6.87 -15.46 9.49
N VAL A 14 6.64 -15.17 8.20
CA VAL A 14 5.75 -14.08 7.76
C VAL A 14 4.32 -14.61 7.62
N CYS A 15 3.38 -14.00 8.33
CA CYS A 15 1.96 -14.30 8.19
C CYS A 15 1.45 -13.75 6.84
N VAL A 16 1.02 -14.64 5.95
CA VAL A 16 0.52 -14.26 4.61
C VAL A 16 -0.63 -13.25 4.70
N GLU A 17 -1.54 -13.40 5.67
CA GLU A 17 -2.61 -12.44 5.87
C GLU A 17 -2.12 -11.05 6.27
N GLN A 18 -1.07 -10.96 7.10
CA GLN A 18 -0.47 -9.70 7.51
C GLN A 18 0.21 -9.02 6.30
N LEU A 19 0.93 -9.79 5.49
CA LEU A 19 1.63 -9.27 4.30
C LEU A 19 0.67 -8.70 3.25
N GLN A 20 -0.49 -9.34 3.06
CA GLN A 20 -1.55 -8.83 2.19
C GLN A 20 -2.13 -7.51 2.70
N LYS A 21 -2.37 -7.41 4.02
CA LYS A 21 -2.89 -6.21 4.69
C LYS A 21 -1.91 -5.04 4.59
N GLU A 22 -0.64 -5.30 4.87
CA GLU A 22 0.48 -4.35 4.73
C GLU A 22 0.59 -3.83 3.30
N SER A 23 0.47 -4.72 2.31
CA SER A 23 0.56 -4.36 0.90
C SER A 23 -0.62 -3.51 0.44
N LEU A 24 -1.84 -3.80 0.91
CA LEU A 24 -3.00 -2.97 0.63
C LEU A 24 -2.88 -1.59 1.30
N LEU A 25 -2.38 -1.55 2.54
CA LEU A 25 -2.14 -0.29 3.27
C LEU A 25 -1.12 0.58 2.54
N ASP A 26 -0.04 0.00 2.04
CA ASP A 26 0.97 0.71 1.25
C ASP A 26 0.39 1.32 -0.04
N ILE A 27 -0.50 0.58 -0.74
CA ILE A 27 -1.19 1.10 -1.93
C ILE A 27 -2.15 2.25 -1.55
N ALA A 28 -2.84 2.15 -0.41
CA ALA A 28 -3.69 3.21 0.08
C ALA A 28 -2.88 4.48 0.42
N LEU A 29 -1.74 4.33 1.09
CA LEU A 29 -0.84 5.46 1.41
C LEU A 29 -0.24 6.08 0.14
N MET A 30 0.14 5.27 -0.84
CA MET A 30 0.59 5.77 -2.15
C MET A 30 -0.48 6.63 -2.82
N SER A 31 -1.76 6.23 -2.73
CA SER A 31 -2.87 7.03 -3.28
C SER A 31 -2.96 8.43 -2.68
N GLN A 32 -2.72 8.55 -1.38
CA GLN A 32 -2.70 9.86 -0.70
C GLN A 32 -1.47 10.68 -1.13
N CYS A 33 -0.30 10.06 -1.16
CA CYS A 33 0.94 10.73 -1.58
C CYS A 33 0.85 11.28 -3.01
N VAL A 34 0.19 10.54 -3.91
CA VAL A 34 -0.04 10.97 -5.30
C VAL A 34 -1.05 12.11 -5.37
N CYS A 35 -2.10 12.10 -4.55
CA CYS A 35 -3.08 13.20 -4.50
C CYS A 35 -2.47 14.52 -3.99
N GLY A 36 -1.37 14.50 -3.24
CA GLY A 36 -0.66 15.69 -2.78
C GLY A 36 -0.49 15.70 -1.27
N GLU A 37 -0.72 16.85 -0.63
CA GLU A 37 -0.64 16.96 0.82
C GLU A 37 -1.53 15.91 1.48
N ILE A 38 -0.91 15.01 2.24
CA ILE A 38 -1.61 14.03 3.05
C ILE A 38 -2.35 14.80 4.13
N LYS A 39 -3.67 14.96 3.96
CA LYS A 39 -4.46 15.66 4.97
C LYS A 39 -4.50 14.81 6.23
N PRO A 40 -4.31 15.39 7.43
CA PRO A 40 -4.41 14.66 8.69
C PRO A 40 -5.73 13.89 8.83
N SER A 41 -6.82 14.42 8.26
CA SER A 41 -8.14 13.78 8.21
C SER A 41 -8.19 12.53 7.31
N GLU A 42 -7.43 12.50 6.21
CA GLU A 42 -7.40 11.33 5.33
C GLU A 42 -6.50 10.24 5.92
N LEU A 43 -5.39 10.65 6.54
CA LEU A 43 -4.52 9.75 7.29
C LEU A 43 -5.28 9.08 8.45
N SER A 44 -6.10 9.82 9.20
CA SER A 44 -6.87 9.26 10.30
C SER A 44 -7.91 8.24 9.84
N HIS A 45 -8.51 8.40 8.65
CA HIS A 45 -9.39 7.39 8.06
C HIS A 45 -8.63 6.10 7.69
N ILE A 46 -7.43 6.23 7.12
CA ILE A 46 -6.56 5.09 6.81
C ILE A 46 -6.12 4.39 8.10
N LEU A 47 -5.74 5.15 9.13
CA LEU A 47 -5.38 4.60 10.44
C LEU A 47 -6.56 3.92 11.12
N GLN A 48 -7.77 4.48 11.04
CA GLN A 48 -8.98 3.86 11.60
C GLN A 48 -9.31 2.56 10.88
N TRP A 49 -9.20 2.54 9.56
CA TRP A 49 -9.35 1.31 8.77
C TRP A 49 -8.25 0.29 9.10
N ALA A 50 -6.99 0.72 9.19
CA ALA A 50 -5.87 -0.15 9.52
C ALA A 50 -5.93 -0.68 10.96
N ASN A 51 -6.51 0.06 11.91
CA ASN A 51 -6.81 -0.43 13.26
C ASN A 51 -7.93 -1.50 13.28
N SER A 52 -8.80 -1.53 12.25
CA SER A 52 -9.78 -2.60 12.10
C SER A 52 -9.17 -3.89 11.52
N LEU A 53 -7.98 -3.78 10.93
CA LEU A 53 -7.17 -4.93 10.57
C LEU A 53 -6.52 -5.45 11.85
N GLN A 54 -6.64 -6.74 12.14
CA GLN A 54 -5.91 -7.39 13.24
C GLN A 54 -4.41 -7.33 12.95
N TRP A 55 -3.77 -6.25 13.38
CA TRP A 55 -2.35 -5.97 13.18
C TRP A 55 -1.51 -6.88 14.08
N SER A 56 -0.58 -7.61 13.48
CA SER A 56 0.21 -8.64 14.17
C SER A 56 1.72 -8.49 13.98
N ALA A 57 2.17 -7.40 13.36
CA ALA A 57 3.59 -7.14 13.18
C ALA A 57 4.26 -6.74 14.50
N SER A 58 5.59 -6.93 14.57
CA SER A 58 6.40 -6.57 15.74
C SER A 58 6.54 -5.07 15.96
N ILE A 59 6.28 -4.27 14.93
CA ILE A 59 6.28 -2.81 14.99
C ILE A 59 4.86 -2.27 15.13
N SER A 60 4.71 -1.11 15.76
CA SER A 60 3.41 -0.49 15.88
C SER A 60 2.87 -0.06 14.51
N LEU A 61 1.55 -0.03 14.38
CA LEU A 61 0.89 0.40 13.14
C LEU A 61 1.29 1.83 12.76
N ASN A 62 1.47 2.72 13.74
CA ASN A 62 1.89 4.10 13.49
C ASN A 62 3.32 4.17 12.93
N GLU A 63 4.25 3.43 13.54
CA GLU A 63 5.63 3.35 13.04
C GLU A 63 5.67 2.78 11.61
N TYR A 64 4.89 1.72 11.34
CA TYR A 64 4.77 1.17 9.99
C TYR A 64 4.26 2.22 9.00
N VAL A 65 3.20 2.96 9.35
CA VAL A 65 2.61 3.98 8.48
C VAL A 65 3.60 5.10 8.18
N GLU A 66 4.33 5.61 9.18
CA GLU A 66 5.36 6.64 8.98
C GLU A 66 6.48 6.17 8.05
N GLU A 67 6.96 4.94 8.22
CA GLU A 67 7.93 4.34 7.32
C GLU A 67 7.38 4.17 5.90
N SER A 68 6.14 3.69 5.76
CA SER A 68 5.51 3.45 4.48
C SER A 68 5.24 4.73 3.71
N ILE A 69 4.86 5.82 4.39
CA ILE A 69 4.77 7.15 3.77
C ILE A 69 6.14 7.57 3.22
N THR A 70 7.20 7.40 4.01
CA THR A 70 8.56 7.71 3.57
C THR A 70 8.94 6.92 2.32
N LYS A 71 8.65 5.60 2.30
CA LYS A 71 8.89 4.72 1.15
C LYS A 71 8.08 5.18 -0.08
N CYS A 72 6.82 5.58 0.10
CA CYS A 72 5.98 6.11 -0.98
C CYS A 72 6.55 7.40 -1.57
N LEU A 73 6.94 8.36 -0.73
CA LEU A 73 7.52 9.63 -1.17
C LEU A 73 8.84 9.42 -1.92
N VAL A 74 9.68 8.50 -1.46
CA VAL A 74 10.93 8.13 -2.17
C VAL A 74 10.62 7.51 -3.53
N ALA A 75 9.67 6.59 -3.61
CA ALA A 75 9.26 5.96 -4.86
C ALA A 75 8.70 6.98 -5.86
N LEU A 76 7.93 7.96 -5.40
CA LEU A 76 7.43 9.07 -6.23
C LEU A 76 8.57 9.94 -6.77
N LYS A 77 9.47 10.41 -5.90
CA LYS A 77 10.61 11.25 -6.29
C LYS A 77 11.57 10.55 -7.25
N SER A 78 11.69 9.22 -7.14
CA SER A 78 12.59 8.41 -7.94
C SER A 78 11.96 7.87 -9.23
N ASN A 79 10.71 8.26 -9.55
CA ASN A 79 9.94 7.72 -10.68
C ASN A 79 9.81 6.17 -10.68
N ARG A 80 9.72 5.57 -9.49
CA ARG A 80 9.58 4.12 -9.26
C ARG A 80 8.20 3.73 -8.71
N MET A 81 7.22 4.63 -8.81
CA MET A 81 5.86 4.42 -8.31
C MET A 81 5.22 3.15 -8.86
N GLN A 82 5.31 2.91 -10.18
CA GLN A 82 4.70 1.74 -10.79
C GLN A 82 5.32 0.44 -10.27
N SER A 83 6.65 0.37 -10.19
CA SER A 83 7.35 -0.80 -9.65
C SER A 83 7.00 -1.07 -8.18
N PHE A 84 6.79 -0.01 -7.38
CA PHE A 84 6.33 -0.15 -6.00
C PHE A 84 4.93 -0.77 -5.95
N ILE A 85 3.99 -0.26 -6.76
CA ILE A 85 2.61 -0.76 -6.84
C ILE A 85 2.58 -2.21 -7.31
N ASP A 86 3.32 -2.54 -8.38
CA ASP A 86 3.35 -3.89 -8.94
C ASP A 86 3.87 -4.90 -7.91
N HIS A 87 4.93 -4.53 -7.19
CA HIS A 87 5.47 -5.37 -6.11
C HIS A 87 4.44 -5.60 -5.00
N ARG A 88 3.70 -4.57 -4.56
CA ARG A 88 2.65 -4.74 -3.54
C ARG A 88 1.47 -5.56 -4.03
N MET A 89 1.08 -5.42 -5.29
CA MET A 89 0.02 -6.22 -5.90
C MET A 89 0.34 -7.72 -5.94
N GLN A 90 1.61 -8.09 -6.11
CA GLN A 90 2.04 -9.50 -6.09
C GLN A 90 1.86 -10.15 -4.72
N GLN A 91 1.87 -9.36 -3.65
CA GLN A 91 1.73 -9.83 -2.28
C GLN A 91 0.27 -9.96 -1.84
N ILE A 92 -0.68 -9.46 -2.64
CA ILE A 92 -2.11 -9.61 -2.38
C ILE A 92 -2.60 -10.86 -3.12
N GLU A 93 -3.17 -11.82 -2.41
CA GLU A 93 -3.69 -13.07 -2.97
C GLU A 93 -5.22 -13.09 -3.00
N ASP A 94 -5.86 -12.55 -1.95
CA ASP A 94 -7.30 -12.55 -1.72
C ASP A 94 -8.04 -11.67 -2.72
N ALA A 95 -9.08 -12.23 -3.34
CA ALA A 95 -9.84 -11.54 -4.38
C ALA A 95 -10.47 -10.21 -3.91
N PRO A 96 -11.12 -10.12 -2.72
CA PRO A 96 -11.69 -8.85 -2.26
C PRO A 96 -10.62 -7.77 -1.99
N LEU A 97 -9.44 -8.17 -1.51
CA LEU A 97 -8.32 -7.24 -1.29
C LEU A 97 -7.75 -6.77 -2.64
N LYS A 98 -7.67 -7.66 -3.64
CA LYS A 98 -7.26 -7.30 -5.00
C LYS A 98 -8.20 -6.30 -5.65
N ASP A 99 -9.51 -6.48 -5.53
CA ASP A 99 -10.49 -5.55 -6.07
C ASP A 99 -10.35 -4.16 -5.43
N THR A 100 -10.15 -4.14 -4.12
CA THR A 100 -9.90 -2.90 -3.36
C THR A 100 -8.60 -2.23 -3.80
N ALA A 101 -7.52 -3.00 -3.93
CA ALA A 101 -6.23 -2.50 -4.39
C ALA A 101 -6.32 -1.93 -5.82
N GLN A 102 -7.02 -2.64 -6.72
CA GLN A 102 -7.21 -2.20 -8.10
C GLN A 102 -7.98 -0.89 -8.19
N PHE A 103 -9.01 -0.72 -7.35
CA PHE A 103 -9.73 0.55 -7.22
C PHE A 103 -8.81 1.71 -6.80
N LEU A 104 -7.92 1.47 -5.83
CA LEU A 104 -6.94 2.48 -5.37
C LEU A 104 -5.91 2.80 -6.46
N ILE A 105 -5.44 1.80 -7.20
CA ILE A 105 -4.51 2.00 -8.33
C ILE A 105 -5.14 2.83 -9.43
N ASN A 106 -6.43 2.61 -9.73
CA ASN A 106 -7.14 3.44 -10.71
C ASN A 106 -7.22 4.90 -10.25
N LYS A 107 -7.43 5.16 -8.96
CA LYS A 107 -7.38 6.50 -8.39
C LYS A 107 -5.98 7.12 -8.51
N ILE A 108 -4.93 6.37 -8.18
CA ILE A 108 -3.52 6.80 -8.33
C ILE A 108 -3.25 7.24 -9.77
N ASN A 109 -3.62 6.40 -10.74
CA ASN A 109 -3.37 6.67 -12.15
C ASN A 109 -4.14 7.91 -12.64
N THR A 110 -5.36 8.09 -12.17
CA THR A 110 -6.19 9.25 -12.51
C THR A 110 -5.58 10.55 -11.94
N ALA A 111 -5.22 10.54 -10.66
CA ALA A 111 -4.59 11.69 -10.01
C ALA A 111 -3.21 12.02 -10.61
N SER A 112 -2.43 11.00 -10.97
CA SER A 112 -1.13 11.16 -11.63
C SER A 112 -1.26 11.82 -13.00
N LYS A 113 -2.24 11.41 -13.80
CA LYS A 113 -2.53 12.04 -15.11
C LYS A 113 -2.94 13.49 -14.96
N GLN A 114 -3.86 13.80 -14.04
CA GLN A 114 -4.29 15.17 -13.77
C GLN A 114 -3.13 16.08 -13.35
N LYS A 115 -2.21 15.57 -12.50
CA LYS A 115 -1.00 16.31 -12.12
C LYS A 115 -0.04 16.54 -13.29
N ALA A 116 0.09 15.58 -14.19
CA ALA A 116 0.90 15.74 -15.40
C ALA A 116 0.32 16.79 -16.34
N GLU A 117 -1.01 16.83 -16.49
CA GLU A 117 -1.72 17.80 -17.34
C GLU A 117 -1.72 19.22 -16.75
N ALA A 118 -1.73 19.37 -15.42
CA ALA A 118 -1.70 20.67 -14.75
C ALA A 118 -0.30 21.35 -14.72
N ASN A 119 0.76 20.62 -15.06
CA ASN A 119 2.15 21.11 -15.09
C ASN A 119 2.62 21.46 -16.52
N ILE A 120 1.69 21.61 -17.47
CA ILE A 120 1.90 22.05 -18.87
C ILE A 120 1.21 23.40 -19.05
#